data_AF-M3J3Z4-F1
#
_entry.id   AF-M3J3Z4-F1
#
_cell.length_a   1.000
_cell.length_b   1.000
_cell.length_c   1.000
_cell.angle_alpha   90.00
_cell.angle_beta   90.00
_cell.angle_gamma   90.00
#
_symmetry.space_group_name_H-M   'P 1'
#
loop_
_entity.id
_entity.type
_entity.pdbx_description
1 polymer ?
#
loop_
_entity_poly.entity_id
_entity_poly.type
_entity_poly.pdbx_seq_one_letter_code
_entity_poly.pdbx_strand_id
1 'polypeptide(L)'
;MQRSILDFATSNIVLCPICNQDINHLDIRGRTDHVDTCLVRVTFVEIPPKVELPRITNTPTPPIKKRKVELKYVNGDIDTNKPAKIIKPPTSIKATNKKPIPELKTLTFPPDYKIAVDAFNYAPHDEIDQYFLTHFHADHYGGISKKWAYERVFGLDDSDYENRAKYKKIIYCTGITGRLLTLRYSIDPRFIKHLELDTRYKIKDFTSDDFVDDFGEESNDETPGLYVIPICANHCPGAAIFLFESIDINNQKHTILHCGDFRVNEDILHHPSLRKYSISEGSTPTLLDKVYLDTTYLSSKHNLPKQTLVCETMANLFEDLSKKTSSNSLFATWFGVLTQSRITDFWKSGPKIKKKKFLIVIGTYIIGKEKLALAISKRLNCLIYVSSIGARKDKYDIFKAYQDEYLESVLTDDEYGGGDEHDCVIHLVPMTLMCWSMSHGLEF
;
A
#
# COMPACT_ATOMS: atom_id res chain seq x y z
N MET A 1 7.54 -3.12 65.13
CA MET A 1 7.11 -1.71 65.17
C MET A 1 6.83 -1.29 63.74
N GLN A 2 5.54 -1.16 63.41
CA GLN A 2 5.03 -0.80 62.09
C GLN A 2 5.60 0.53 61.59
N ARG A 3 5.86 0.63 60.28
CA ARG A 3 5.50 1.81 59.49
C ARG A 3 5.24 1.40 58.04
N SER A 4 4.00 1.64 57.65
CA SER A 4 3.37 1.46 56.35
C SER A 4 3.98 2.33 55.27
N ILE A 5 4.15 1.78 54.07
CA ILE A 5 4.14 2.55 52.83
C ILE A 5 3.02 1.96 51.98
N LEU A 6 2.04 2.83 51.71
CA LEU A 6 0.79 2.53 51.03
C LEU A 6 1.03 2.03 49.59
N ASP A 7 0.28 0.99 49.25
CA ASP A 7 -0.01 0.58 47.88
C ASP A 7 -0.62 1.74 47.09
N PHE A 8 0.11 2.25 46.08
CA PHE A 8 -0.47 2.99 44.97
C PHE A 8 -0.75 2.02 43.82
N ALA A 9 -1.77 1.18 44.00
CA ALA A 9 -2.43 0.54 42.87
C ALA A 9 -3.38 1.58 42.26
N THR A 10 -2.89 2.37 41.30
CA THR A 10 -3.78 3.11 40.40
C THR A 10 -4.47 2.09 39.51
N SER A 11 -5.66 1.64 39.92
CA SER A 11 -6.59 0.91 39.06
C SER A 11 -6.95 1.83 37.89
N ASN A 12 -6.28 1.66 36.75
CA ASN A 12 -6.68 2.36 35.53
C ASN A 12 -8.12 1.99 35.24
N ILE A 13 -9.03 2.96 35.36
CA ILE A 13 -10.44 2.79 35.01
C ILE A 13 -10.51 2.65 33.50
N VAL A 14 -10.81 1.45 33.01
CA VAL A 14 -11.05 1.21 31.60
C VAL A 14 -12.52 1.48 31.33
N LEU A 15 -12.79 2.64 30.74
CA LEU A 15 -14.12 3.02 30.28
C LEU A 15 -14.31 2.56 28.82
N CYS A 16 -15.52 2.12 28.48
CA CYS A 16 -15.90 1.90 27.10
C CYS A 16 -15.84 3.22 26.32
N PRO A 17 -15.09 3.32 25.22
CA PRO A 17 -14.93 4.59 24.48
C PRO A 17 -16.21 5.05 23.76
N ILE A 18 -17.27 4.23 23.73
CA ILE A 18 -18.50 4.50 23.00
C ILE A 18 -19.63 4.96 23.92
N CYS A 19 -19.88 4.24 25.02
CA CYS A 19 -20.95 4.57 25.97
C CYS A 19 -20.43 5.16 27.29
N ASN A 20 -19.10 5.27 27.44
CA ASN A 20 -18.42 5.78 28.63
C ASN A 20 -18.73 5.02 29.94
N GLN A 21 -19.23 3.78 29.85
CA GLN A 21 -19.45 2.92 31.02
C GLN A 21 -18.16 2.25 31.49
N ASP A 22 -18.03 2.02 32.79
CA ASP A 22 -16.91 1.29 33.38
C ASP A 22 -16.98 -0.20 33.04
N ILE A 23 -15.97 -0.67 32.29
CA ILE A 23 -15.82 -2.05 31.84
C ILE A 23 -14.64 -2.75 32.51
N ASN A 24 -14.11 -2.21 33.61
CA ASN A 24 -13.01 -2.85 34.34
C ASN A 24 -13.34 -4.25 34.84
N HIS A 25 -14.60 -4.49 35.20
CA HIS A 25 -15.08 -5.78 35.70
C HIS A 25 -15.10 -6.88 34.64
N LEU A 26 -14.99 -6.53 33.35
CA LEU A 26 -14.96 -7.49 32.25
C LEU A 26 -13.52 -7.94 31.96
N ASP A 27 -13.36 -9.20 31.57
CA ASP A 27 -12.11 -9.72 31.02
C ASP A 27 -11.85 -9.18 29.60
N ILE A 28 -10.69 -9.47 29.02
CA ILE A 28 -10.30 -8.85 27.74
C ILE A 28 -11.25 -9.19 26.58
N ARG A 29 -11.86 -10.38 26.61
CA ARG A 29 -12.87 -10.80 25.64
C ARG A 29 -14.19 -10.07 25.88
N GLY A 30 -14.67 -10.03 27.12
CA GLY A 30 -15.88 -9.29 27.49
C GLY A 30 -15.79 -7.79 27.23
N ARG A 31 -14.61 -7.18 27.39
CA ARG A 31 -14.37 -5.77 27.03
C ARG A 31 -14.49 -5.56 25.52
N THR A 32 -13.90 -6.43 24.73
CA THR A 32 -13.98 -6.40 23.25
C THR A 32 -15.44 -6.55 22.80
N ASP A 33 -16.13 -7.57 23.31
CA ASP A 33 -17.54 -7.85 22.97
C ASP A 33 -18.47 -6.69 23.38
N HIS A 34 -18.22 -6.06 24.53
CA HIS A 34 -18.98 -4.88 24.98
C HIS A 34 -18.77 -3.68 24.05
N VAL A 35 -17.52 -3.38 23.67
CA VAL A 35 -17.19 -2.26 22.78
C VAL A 35 -17.78 -2.50 21.39
N ASP A 36 -17.68 -3.72 20.86
CA ASP A 36 -18.28 -4.11 19.58
C ASP A 36 -19.80 -4.00 19.62
N THR A 37 -20.44 -4.42 20.71
CA THR A 37 -21.88 -4.27 20.90
C THR A 37 -22.30 -2.80 21.01
N CYS A 38 -21.52 -1.96 21.68
CA CYS A 38 -21.79 -0.52 21.79
C CYS A 38 -21.63 0.19 20.44
N LEU A 39 -20.60 -0.16 19.67
CA LEU A 39 -20.40 0.33 18.30
C LEU A 39 -21.62 0.01 17.42
N VAL A 40 -22.20 -1.18 17.57
CA VAL A 40 -23.42 -1.60 16.86
C VAL A 40 -24.68 -0.90 17.37
N ARG A 41 -24.75 -0.47 18.65
CA ARG A 41 -25.94 0.22 19.19
C ARG A 41 -26.03 1.69 18.81
N VAL A 42 -24.90 2.40 18.69
CA VAL A 42 -24.89 3.83 18.32
C VAL A 42 -25.35 4.07 16.88
N THR A 43 -25.27 3.06 16.00
CA THR A 43 -25.75 3.17 14.62
C THR A 43 -27.27 3.14 14.46
N PHE A 44 -28.05 2.83 15.53
CA PHE A 44 -29.52 2.68 15.42
C PHE A 44 -30.35 3.66 16.26
N VAL A 45 -29.77 4.52 17.11
CA VAL A 45 -30.56 5.36 18.03
C VAL A 45 -30.08 6.81 18.05
N GLU A 46 -30.32 7.58 16.99
CA GLU A 46 -30.62 9.02 17.09
C GLU A 46 -31.53 9.45 15.92
N ILE A 47 -32.85 9.24 16.08
CA ILE A 47 -33.86 10.03 15.39
C ILE A 47 -34.62 10.78 16.51
N PRO A 48 -34.55 12.12 16.59
CA PRO A 48 -35.27 12.86 17.61
C PRO A 48 -36.79 12.82 17.34
N PRO A 49 -37.63 12.87 18.39
CA PRO A 49 -39.07 12.78 18.24
C PRO A 49 -39.64 14.02 17.55
N LYS A 50 -40.59 13.78 16.62
CA LYS A 50 -41.31 14.81 15.86
C LYS A 50 -42.08 15.75 16.80
N VAL A 51 -41.81 17.04 16.66
CA VAL A 51 -42.67 18.13 17.16
C VAL A 51 -43.86 18.29 16.21
N GLU A 52 -45.09 18.21 16.74
CA GLU A 52 -46.32 18.49 16.00
C GLU A 52 -46.44 20.00 15.68
N LEU A 53 -46.69 20.32 14.41
CA LEU A 53 -47.07 21.65 13.94
C LEU A 53 -48.55 21.66 13.51
N PRO A 54 -49.26 22.78 13.66
CA PRO A 54 -50.70 22.82 13.43
C PRO A 54 -51.07 22.75 11.94
N ARG A 55 -52.23 22.15 11.70
CA ARG A 55 -52.92 22.00 10.40
C ARG A 55 -53.04 23.33 9.66
N ILE A 56 -52.59 23.35 8.40
CA ILE A 56 -53.02 24.31 7.38
C ILE A 56 -53.43 23.54 6.11
N THR A 57 -54.51 24.06 5.51
CA THR A 57 -55.44 23.49 4.54
C THR A 57 -54.91 23.30 3.11
N ASN A 58 -55.44 22.24 2.47
CA ASN A 58 -55.73 22.02 1.04
C ASN A 58 -54.99 22.85 -0.04
N THR A 59 -54.06 22.21 -0.75
CA THR A 59 -53.74 22.51 -2.17
C THR A 59 -53.31 21.22 -2.92
N PRO A 60 -53.47 21.15 -4.25
CA PRO A 60 -53.50 19.89 -5.00
C PRO A 60 -52.12 19.24 -5.20
N THR A 61 -52.13 17.92 -5.24
CA THR A 61 -50.98 17.02 -5.44
C THR A 61 -50.27 17.24 -6.77
N PRO A 62 -48.93 17.44 -6.80
CA PRO A 62 -48.16 17.35 -8.04
C PRO A 62 -47.88 15.88 -8.39
N PRO A 63 -47.61 15.57 -9.68
CA PRO A 63 -47.54 14.19 -10.15
C PRO A 63 -46.32 13.48 -9.55
N ILE A 64 -46.52 12.20 -9.18
CA ILE A 64 -45.47 11.29 -8.72
C ILE A 64 -44.43 11.15 -9.83
N LYS A 65 -43.31 11.88 -9.73
CA LYS A 65 -42.11 11.56 -10.49
C LYS A 65 -41.58 10.24 -9.93
N LYS A 66 -41.64 9.18 -10.74
CA LYS A 66 -40.89 7.94 -10.49
C LYS A 66 -39.44 8.33 -10.18
N ARG A 67 -39.02 8.19 -8.92
CA ARG A 67 -37.63 8.35 -8.52
C ARG A 67 -36.86 7.29 -9.30
N LYS A 68 -36.07 7.71 -10.29
CA LYS A 68 -35.00 6.86 -10.83
C LYS A 68 -34.12 6.50 -9.63
N VAL A 69 -34.04 5.22 -9.31
CA VAL A 69 -33.01 4.71 -8.41
C VAL A 69 -31.70 4.92 -9.16
N GLU A 70 -31.04 6.02 -8.89
CA GLU A 70 -29.70 6.27 -9.42
C GLU A 70 -28.76 5.34 -8.66
N LEU A 71 -28.26 4.30 -9.34
CA LEU A 71 -27.25 3.40 -8.78
C LEU A 71 -26.04 4.26 -8.41
N LYS A 72 -25.78 4.40 -7.11
CA LYS A 72 -24.73 5.26 -6.55
C LYS A 72 -23.31 4.77 -6.89
N TYR A 73 -23.20 3.54 -7.41
CA TYR A 73 -21.95 2.85 -7.73
C TYR A 73 -22.09 2.21 -9.11
N VAL A 74 -21.66 2.92 -10.15
CA VAL A 74 -21.61 2.41 -11.52
C VAL A 74 -20.14 2.23 -11.89
N ASN A 75 -19.75 1.01 -12.26
CA ASN A 75 -18.46 0.78 -12.90
C ASN A 75 -18.47 1.54 -14.24
N GLY A 76 -17.48 2.40 -14.45
CA GLY A 76 -17.33 3.03 -15.76
C GLY A 76 -16.44 2.19 -16.67
N ASP A 77 -16.70 2.22 -17.97
CA ASP A 77 -15.89 1.52 -18.98
C ASP A 77 -14.39 1.80 -18.82
N ILE A 78 -13.59 0.75 -18.96
CA ILE A 78 -12.13 0.78 -18.89
C ILE A 78 -11.61 0.80 -20.33
N ASP A 79 -10.86 1.85 -20.68
CA ASP A 79 -10.18 1.92 -21.97
C ASP A 79 -8.76 1.37 -21.81
N THR A 80 -8.56 0.12 -22.24
CA THR A 80 -7.27 -0.58 -22.17
C THR A 80 -6.28 -0.15 -23.25
N ASN A 81 -6.72 0.65 -24.25
CA ASN A 81 -5.95 1.10 -25.41
C ASN A 81 -5.59 2.59 -25.36
N LYS A 82 -5.64 3.21 -24.18
CA LYS A 82 -5.39 4.63 -24.02
C LYS A 82 -3.93 4.98 -24.40
N PRO A 83 -3.69 5.99 -25.25
CA PRO A 83 -2.33 6.41 -25.59
C PRO A 83 -1.59 6.91 -24.36
N ALA A 84 -0.26 6.74 -24.36
CA ALA A 84 0.60 7.21 -23.27
C ALA A 84 0.33 8.69 -22.95
N LYS A 85 0.17 8.99 -21.66
CA LYS A 85 -0.14 10.34 -21.21
C LYS A 85 1.02 11.27 -21.52
N ILE A 86 0.80 12.25 -22.39
CA ILE A 86 1.78 13.32 -22.64
C ILE A 86 1.85 14.22 -21.42
N ILE A 87 3.00 14.21 -20.74
CA ILE A 87 3.26 15.06 -19.58
C ILE A 87 3.76 16.41 -20.08
N LYS A 88 3.00 17.46 -19.77
CA LYS A 88 3.36 18.85 -20.09
C LYS A 88 3.97 19.51 -18.85
N PRO A 89 5.05 20.32 -19.02
CA PRO A 89 5.58 21.15 -17.96
C PRO A 89 4.51 22.06 -17.31
N PRO A 90 4.71 22.49 -16.06
CA PRO A 90 3.84 23.48 -15.45
C PRO A 90 3.94 24.82 -16.17
N THR A 91 2.86 25.62 -16.15
CA THR A 91 2.86 26.97 -16.73
C THR A 91 3.69 27.95 -15.90
N SER A 92 3.76 27.73 -14.59
CA SER A 92 4.63 28.50 -13.69
C SER A 92 4.88 27.72 -12.40
N ILE A 93 6.03 28.03 -11.80
CA ILE A 93 6.46 27.58 -10.48
C ILE A 93 6.19 28.73 -9.49
N LYS A 94 5.90 28.40 -8.23
CA LYS A 94 5.75 29.39 -7.16
C LYS A 94 6.54 28.92 -5.95
N ALA A 95 7.01 29.86 -5.14
CA ALA A 95 7.62 29.54 -3.85
C ALA A 95 6.64 28.72 -2.99
N THR A 96 7.17 27.70 -2.31
CA THR A 96 6.37 26.83 -1.44
C THR A 96 6.68 27.12 0.03
N ASN A 97 5.64 27.39 0.82
CA ASN A 97 5.76 27.54 2.28
C ASN A 97 5.64 26.18 2.96
N LYS A 98 6.61 25.30 2.72
CA LYS A 98 6.69 23.99 3.37
C LYS A 98 7.71 24.04 4.51
N LYS A 99 7.61 23.09 5.45
CA LYS A 99 8.57 22.93 6.55
C LYS A 99 9.91 22.40 6.01
N PRO A 100 11.03 22.64 6.72
CA PRO A 100 12.32 22.03 6.40
C PRO A 100 12.26 20.50 6.51
N ILE A 101 13.17 19.81 5.83
CA ILE A 101 13.32 18.36 5.89
C ILE A 101 13.79 17.96 7.30
N PRO A 102 13.12 17.03 8.00
CA PRO A 102 13.57 16.54 9.30
C PRO A 102 14.89 15.75 9.18
N GLU A 103 15.74 15.82 10.19
CA GLU A 103 17.03 15.09 10.24
C GLU A 103 16.87 13.58 10.03
N LEU A 104 15.78 12.97 10.52
CA LEU A 104 15.52 11.53 10.32
C LEU A 104 15.30 11.14 8.86
N LYS A 105 14.96 12.10 7.99
CA LYS A 105 14.79 11.90 6.54
C LYS A 105 15.99 12.38 5.74
N THR A 106 17.04 12.87 6.41
CA THR A 106 18.29 13.31 5.80
C THR A 106 19.40 12.32 6.14
N LEU A 107 20.11 11.85 5.13
CA LEU A 107 21.29 11.00 5.26
C LEU A 107 22.50 11.83 4.88
N THR A 108 23.49 11.87 5.79
CA THR A 108 24.74 12.62 5.62
C THR A 108 25.89 11.63 5.48
N PHE A 109 26.72 11.84 4.47
CA PHE A 109 27.90 11.03 4.17
C PHE A 109 29.15 11.90 4.18
N PRO A 110 30.32 11.41 4.62
CA PRO A 110 31.58 12.12 4.42
C PRO A 110 31.85 12.34 2.92
N PRO A 111 32.34 13.53 2.47
CA PRO A 111 32.75 14.71 3.24
C PRO A 111 31.64 15.79 3.38
N ASP A 112 30.49 15.44 3.97
CA ASP A 112 29.27 16.28 4.15
C ASP A 112 28.34 16.36 2.92
N TYR A 113 28.26 15.29 2.14
CA TYR A 113 27.24 15.12 1.11
C TYR A 113 25.91 14.64 1.72
N LYS A 114 24.79 15.25 1.32
CA LYS A 114 23.47 14.96 1.89
C LYS A 114 22.48 14.50 0.84
N ILE A 115 21.71 13.48 1.17
CA ILE A 115 20.53 13.05 0.41
C ILE A 115 19.30 13.04 1.31
N ALA A 116 18.12 12.99 0.71
CA ALA A 116 16.88 12.79 1.46
C ALA A 116 16.16 11.51 1.06
N VAL A 117 15.51 10.84 2.02
CA VAL A 117 14.72 9.63 1.79
C VAL A 117 13.27 9.87 2.24
N ASP A 118 12.31 9.58 1.36
CA ASP A 118 10.86 9.72 1.61
C ASP A 118 10.45 11.14 2.09
N ALA A 119 11.08 12.18 1.52
CA ALA A 119 10.98 13.58 1.97
C ALA A 119 10.24 14.50 0.99
N PHE A 120 9.08 14.08 0.47
CA PHE A 120 8.40 14.78 -0.62
C PHE A 120 7.46 15.92 -0.15
N ASN A 121 7.14 16.01 1.14
CA ASN A 121 6.26 17.07 1.68
C ASN A 121 7.00 18.27 2.31
N TYR A 122 8.26 18.47 1.97
CA TYR A 122 9.10 19.51 2.56
C TYR A 122 9.53 20.57 1.55
N ALA A 123 10.05 21.68 2.06
CA ALA A 123 10.62 22.75 1.22
C ALA A 123 11.81 22.21 0.41
N PRO A 124 12.15 22.84 -0.73
CA PRO A 124 13.46 22.66 -1.35
C PRO A 124 14.57 22.90 -0.32
N HIS A 125 15.67 22.15 -0.45
CA HIS A 125 16.82 22.24 0.43
C HIS A 125 18.05 22.61 -0.40
N ASP A 126 18.84 23.55 0.08
CA ASP A 126 19.94 24.15 -0.70
C ASP A 126 21.05 23.13 -1.05
N GLU A 127 21.30 22.18 -0.15
CA GLU A 127 22.36 21.17 -0.30
C GLU A 127 21.88 19.79 -0.77
N ILE A 128 20.56 19.57 -0.92
CA ILE A 128 20.01 18.25 -1.26
C ILE A 128 19.34 18.29 -2.63
N ASP A 129 19.99 17.65 -3.60
CA ASP A 129 19.52 17.48 -4.98
C ASP A 129 19.15 16.02 -5.32
N GLN A 130 19.45 15.06 -4.45
CA GLN A 130 19.07 13.65 -4.61
C GLN A 130 18.05 13.20 -3.57
N TYR A 131 16.91 12.69 -4.04
CA TYR A 131 15.78 12.27 -3.24
C TYR A 131 15.42 10.82 -3.56
N PHE A 132 15.42 9.96 -2.55
CA PHE A 132 15.06 8.56 -2.68
C PHE A 132 13.61 8.34 -2.27
N LEU A 133 12.87 7.56 -3.05
CA LEU A 133 11.55 7.06 -2.68
C LEU A 133 11.63 5.55 -2.50
N THR A 134 11.45 5.08 -1.26
CA THR A 134 11.56 3.66 -0.91
C THR A 134 10.46 2.83 -1.54
N HIS A 135 9.23 3.34 -1.55
CA HIS A 135 8.06 2.66 -2.11
C HIS A 135 6.86 3.60 -2.32
N PHE A 136 5.82 3.11 -3.00
CA PHE A 136 4.66 3.91 -3.39
C PHE A 136 3.50 3.89 -2.37
N HIS A 137 3.75 4.28 -1.11
CA HIS A 137 2.71 4.58 -0.11
C HIS A 137 2.63 6.07 0.26
N ALA A 138 1.43 6.51 0.65
CA ALA A 138 1.06 7.92 0.72
C ALA A 138 1.76 8.73 1.82
N ASP A 139 2.13 8.08 2.89
CA ASP A 139 2.96 8.60 3.97
C ASP A 139 4.43 8.77 3.56
N HIS A 140 4.90 8.08 2.50
CA HIS A 140 6.28 8.19 1.99
C HIS A 140 6.39 9.16 0.81
N TYR A 141 5.52 9.04 -0.21
CA TYR A 141 5.49 9.99 -1.34
C TYR A 141 4.69 11.27 -1.03
N GLY A 142 4.08 11.36 0.16
CA GLY A 142 3.15 12.42 0.54
C GLY A 142 3.66 13.81 0.16
N GLY A 143 2.79 14.64 -0.42
CA GLY A 143 3.14 15.99 -0.85
C GLY A 143 3.82 16.11 -2.22
N ILE A 144 4.12 14.99 -2.89
CA ILE A 144 4.59 15.00 -4.27
C ILE A 144 3.48 15.46 -5.24
N SER A 145 3.87 16.21 -6.26
CA SER A 145 2.97 16.70 -7.30
C SER A 145 3.72 16.83 -8.63
N LYS A 146 3.01 17.00 -9.75
CA LYS A 146 3.64 17.25 -11.06
C LYS A 146 4.63 18.43 -11.09
N LYS A 147 4.53 19.37 -10.14
CA LYS A 147 5.40 20.55 -10.04
C LYS A 147 6.62 20.31 -9.15
N TRP A 148 6.60 19.27 -8.32
CA TRP A 148 7.54 19.08 -7.23
C TRP A 148 9.01 19.02 -7.69
N ALA A 149 9.26 18.34 -8.81
CA ALA A 149 10.61 18.24 -9.37
C ALA A 149 11.02 19.53 -10.09
N TYR A 150 10.08 20.18 -10.78
CA TYR A 150 10.31 21.48 -11.40
C TYR A 150 10.73 22.54 -10.37
N GLU A 151 10.05 22.59 -9.22
CA GLU A 151 10.36 23.47 -8.08
C GLU A 151 11.78 23.33 -7.51
N ARG A 152 12.48 22.23 -7.82
CA ARG A 152 13.83 21.91 -7.31
C ARG A 152 14.92 22.01 -8.36
N VAL A 153 14.55 21.87 -9.64
CA VAL A 153 15.52 21.86 -10.76
C VAL A 153 15.52 23.20 -11.50
N PHE A 154 14.38 23.88 -11.57
CA PHE A 154 14.20 25.13 -12.30
C PHE A 154 14.04 26.29 -11.32
N GLY A 155 14.61 27.44 -11.66
CA GLY A 155 14.41 28.70 -10.93
C GLY A 155 12.97 29.19 -11.04
N LEU A 156 12.55 30.06 -10.11
CA LEU A 156 11.19 30.61 -10.10
C LEU A 156 10.85 31.40 -11.38
N ASP A 157 11.86 32.04 -11.97
CA ASP A 157 11.74 32.83 -13.19
C ASP A 157 12.03 32.02 -14.47
N ASP A 158 12.32 30.72 -14.36
CA ASP A 158 12.54 29.87 -15.52
C ASP A 158 11.21 29.59 -16.24
N SER A 159 11.13 30.03 -17.50
CA SER A 159 10.04 29.72 -18.42
C SER A 159 10.45 28.74 -19.54
N ASP A 160 11.75 28.48 -19.70
CA ASP A 160 12.28 27.59 -20.72
C ASP A 160 12.37 26.14 -20.21
N TYR A 161 11.22 25.47 -20.21
CA TYR A 161 11.10 24.04 -19.90
C TYR A 161 11.40 23.13 -21.10
N GLU A 162 11.75 23.71 -22.25
CA GLU A 162 12.11 22.96 -23.46
C GLU A 162 13.60 22.63 -23.49
N ASN A 163 14.43 23.44 -22.81
CA ASN A 163 15.85 23.18 -22.65
C ASN A 163 16.14 21.89 -21.87
N ARG A 164 16.44 20.82 -22.61
CA ARG A 164 16.75 19.50 -22.07
C ARG A 164 18.00 19.48 -21.18
N ALA A 165 18.96 20.39 -21.38
CA ALA A 165 20.19 20.43 -20.59
C ALA A 165 19.95 20.85 -19.13
N LYS A 166 18.82 21.48 -18.81
CA LYS A 166 18.45 21.85 -17.44
C LYS A 166 17.88 20.68 -16.64
N TYR A 167 17.39 19.63 -17.29
CA TYR A 167 16.77 18.52 -16.59
C TYR A 167 17.81 17.71 -15.81
N LYS A 168 17.53 17.47 -14.54
CA LYS A 168 18.31 16.61 -13.66
C LYS A 168 17.43 15.47 -13.16
N LYS A 169 17.95 14.24 -13.13
CA LYS A 169 17.26 13.14 -12.44
C LYS A 169 17.52 13.29 -10.94
N ILE A 170 16.49 13.66 -10.20
CA ILE A 170 16.58 13.95 -8.76
C ILE A 170 15.81 12.94 -7.91
N ILE A 171 14.94 12.12 -8.51
CA ILE A 171 14.13 11.10 -7.81
C ILE A 171 14.69 9.71 -8.11
N TYR A 172 15.27 9.06 -7.11
CA TYR A 172 15.86 7.74 -7.19
C TYR A 172 14.90 6.71 -6.59
N CYS A 173 14.51 5.70 -7.37
CA CYS A 173 13.58 4.66 -6.93
C CYS A 173 13.63 3.45 -7.86
N THR A 174 12.94 2.37 -7.51
CA THR A 174 12.79 1.21 -8.39
C THR A 174 11.96 1.54 -9.63
N GLY A 175 12.11 0.75 -10.70
CA GLY A 175 11.35 0.93 -11.94
C GLY A 175 9.82 0.92 -11.75
N ILE A 176 9.30 0.04 -10.89
CA ILE A 176 7.86 0.00 -10.56
C ILE A 176 7.44 1.33 -9.91
N THR A 177 8.16 1.79 -8.89
CA THR A 177 7.84 3.03 -8.16
C THR A 177 7.89 4.26 -9.08
N GLY A 178 8.89 4.35 -9.98
CA GLY A 178 9.02 5.44 -10.95
C GLY A 178 7.87 5.50 -11.97
N ARG A 179 7.42 4.33 -12.46
CA ARG A 179 6.24 4.25 -13.33
C ARG A 179 4.97 4.68 -12.61
N LEU A 180 4.79 4.29 -11.34
CA LEU A 180 3.64 4.71 -10.53
C LEU A 180 3.63 6.22 -10.27
N LEU A 181 4.80 6.84 -10.01
CA LEU A 181 4.94 8.30 -9.90
C LEU A 181 4.48 9.00 -11.18
N THR A 182 4.93 8.52 -12.34
CA THR A 182 4.56 9.04 -13.65
C THR A 182 3.05 8.90 -13.89
N LEU A 183 2.50 7.70 -13.65
CA LEU A 183 1.09 7.40 -13.87
C LEU A 183 0.17 8.25 -12.98
N ARG A 184 0.42 8.27 -11.66
CA ARG A 184 -0.49 8.88 -10.68
C ARG A 184 -0.29 10.37 -10.44
N TYR A 185 0.96 10.82 -10.50
CA TYR A 185 1.34 12.20 -10.19
C TYR A 185 1.83 12.98 -11.40
N SER A 186 1.95 12.33 -12.57
CA SER A 186 2.43 12.98 -13.81
C SER A 186 3.78 13.65 -13.62
N ILE A 187 4.64 12.99 -12.82
CA ILE A 187 6.05 13.33 -12.73
C ILE A 187 6.68 13.01 -14.08
N ASP A 188 7.40 13.97 -14.63
CA ASP A 188 8.12 13.79 -15.89
C ASP A 188 9.24 12.76 -15.69
N PRO A 189 9.31 11.67 -16.48
CA PRO A 189 10.34 10.65 -16.35
C PRO A 189 11.78 11.18 -16.43
N ARG A 190 12.00 12.36 -17.03
CA ARG A 190 13.31 13.02 -17.07
C ARG A 190 13.85 13.42 -15.69
N PHE A 191 13.00 13.49 -14.65
CA PHE A 191 13.43 13.71 -13.27
C PHE A 191 13.65 12.44 -12.47
N ILE A 192 13.37 11.26 -13.05
CA ILE A 192 13.38 9.99 -12.34
C ILE A 192 14.60 9.17 -12.78
N LYS A 193 15.41 8.75 -11.80
CA LYS A 193 16.40 7.71 -11.96
C LYS A 193 15.81 6.37 -11.49
N HIS A 194 15.56 5.47 -12.43
CA HIS A 194 15.25 4.09 -12.10
C HIS A 194 16.53 3.37 -11.67
N LEU A 195 16.44 2.64 -10.57
CA LEU A 195 17.47 1.75 -10.06
C LEU A 195 16.93 0.32 -10.12
N GLU A 196 17.65 -0.56 -10.81
CA GLU A 196 17.33 -1.98 -10.84
C GLU A 196 17.74 -2.64 -9.52
N LEU A 197 16.91 -3.58 -9.05
CA LEU A 197 17.19 -4.32 -7.81
C LEU A 197 18.53 -5.07 -7.92
N ASP A 198 19.21 -5.17 -6.79
CA ASP A 198 20.44 -5.91 -6.57
C ASP A 198 21.62 -5.44 -7.45
N THR A 199 21.49 -4.26 -8.08
CA THR A 199 22.51 -3.63 -8.93
C THR A 199 23.16 -2.46 -8.18
N ARG A 200 24.49 -2.39 -8.20
CA ARG A 200 25.25 -1.31 -7.54
C ARG A 200 25.43 -0.13 -8.49
N TYR A 201 25.00 1.06 -8.05
CA TYR A 201 25.13 2.29 -8.82
C TYR A 201 26.05 3.30 -8.12
N LYS A 202 26.98 3.91 -8.86
CA LYS A 202 27.65 5.15 -8.44
C LYS A 202 26.71 6.31 -8.76
N ILE A 203 26.32 7.09 -7.75
CA ILE A 203 25.36 8.21 -7.90
C ILE A 203 25.99 9.58 -7.67
N LYS A 204 27.20 9.63 -7.09
CA LYS A 204 27.99 10.84 -6.95
C LYS A 204 29.47 10.50 -7.00
N ASP A 205 30.23 11.25 -7.78
CA ASP A 205 31.68 11.28 -7.74
C ASP A 205 32.14 12.37 -6.77
N PHE A 206 33.13 12.09 -5.92
CA PHE A 206 33.70 13.07 -4.99
C PHE A 206 35.02 13.66 -5.47
N THR A 207 35.55 13.18 -6.60
CA THR A 207 36.79 13.66 -7.23
C THR A 207 36.52 14.66 -8.36
N SER A 208 35.31 14.66 -8.91
CA SER A 208 34.86 15.60 -9.93
C SER A 208 33.63 16.36 -9.49
N ASP A 209 33.55 17.64 -9.89
CA ASP A 209 32.35 18.47 -9.71
C ASP A 209 31.26 18.12 -10.75
N ASP A 210 31.60 17.36 -11.78
CA ASP A 210 30.65 16.91 -12.79
C ASP A 210 29.64 15.91 -12.21
N PHE A 211 28.45 15.88 -12.82
CA PHE A 211 27.49 14.82 -12.53
C PHE A 211 28.01 13.50 -13.08
N VAL A 212 27.75 12.40 -12.37
CA VAL A 212 27.88 11.07 -12.95
C VAL A 212 26.97 10.98 -14.17
N ASP A 213 27.44 10.34 -15.24
CA ASP A 213 26.67 10.17 -16.46
C ASP A 213 25.27 9.58 -16.17
N ASP A 214 24.25 10.12 -16.85
CA ASP A 214 22.84 9.79 -16.61
C ASP A 214 22.40 9.87 -15.13
N PHE A 215 23.06 10.70 -14.32
CA PHE A 215 22.82 10.88 -12.88
C PHE A 215 22.98 9.59 -12.06
N GLY A 216 23.73 8.65 -12.59
CA GLY A 216 24.15 7.44 -11.91
C GLY A 216 24.41 6.30 -12.88
N GLU A 217 25.48 5.56 -12.67
CA GLU A 217 25.87 4.47 -13.55
C GLU A 217 26.10 3.20 -12.75
N GLU A 218 25.85 2.05 -13.37
CA GLU A 218 26.20 0.78 -12.76
C GLU A 218 27.73 0.72 -12.58
N SER A 219 28.18 0.53 -11.35
CA SER A 219 29.61 0.49 -11.07
C SER A 219 29.93 -0.38 -9.87
N ASN A 220 30.95 -1.22 -10.07
CA ASN A 220 31.62 -1.99 -9.03
C ASN A 220 32.99 -1.41 -8.65
N ASP A 221 33.31 -0.19 -9.11
CA ASP A 221 34.54 0.48 -8.73
C ASP A 221 34.52 0.90 -7.24
N GLU A 222 35.71 1.16 -6.72
CA GLU A 222 35.91 1.61 -5.34
C GLU A 222 36.56 2.99 -5.29
N THR A 223 36.28 3.83 -6.29
CA THR A 223 36.77 5.22 -6.32
C THR A 223 35.99 6.09 -5.34
N PRO A 224 36.52 7.25 -4.92
CA PRO A 224 35.79 8.14 -4.02
C PRO A 224 34.43 8.58 -4.62
N GLY A 225 33.36 8.36 -3.87
CA GLY A 225 32.00 8.61 -4.31
C GLY A 225 30.93 7.98 -3.43
N LEU A 226 29.67 8.26 -3.76
CA LEU A 226 28.50 7.64 -3.14
C LEU A 226 27.92 6.58 -4.06
N TYR A 227 27.67 5.41 -3.49
CA TYR A 227 27.10 4.25 -4.15
C TYR A 227 25.82 3.82 -3.46
N VAL A 228 24.91 3.21 -4.22
CA VAL A 228 23.65 2.66 -3.72
C VAL A 228 23.35 1.30 -4.34
N ILE A 229 22.84 0.38 -3.51
CA ILE A 229 22.31 -0.92 -3.93
C ILE A 229 20.87 -1.01 -3.41
N PRO A 230 19.84 -0.96 -4.29
CA PRO A 230 18.47 -1.23 -3.89
C PRO A 230 18.25 -2.74 -3.75
N ILE A 231 17.67 -3.17 -2.64
CA ILE A 231 17.38 -4.57 -2.32
C ILE A 231 15.88 -4.70 -2.10
N CYS A 232 15.25 -5.79 -2.56
CA CYS A 232 13.82 -6.00 -2.37
C CYS A 232 13.41 -5.93 -0.89
N ALA A 233 12.46 -5.05 -0.55
CA ALA A 233 12.00 -4.86 0.84
C ALA A 233 10.92 -5.86 1.29
N ASN A 234 10.40 -6.68 0.37
CA ASN A 234 9.30 -7.63 0.63
C ASN A 234 8.06 -6.99 1.30
N HIS A 235 7.79 -5.71 1.02
CA HIS A 235 6.63 -4.96 1.55
C HIS A 235 5.48 -4.88 0.54
N CYS A 236 5.63 -4.04 -0.50
CA CYS A 236 4.71 -3.91 -1.63
C CYS A 236 5.48 -3.99 -2.96
N PRO A 237 4.80 -4.10 -4.12
CA PRO A 237 5.47 -4.03 -5.42
C PRO A 237 6.32 -2.75 -5.54
N GLY A 238 7.58 -2.92 -5.96
CA GLY A 238 8.53 -1.81 -6.10
C GLY A 238 9.19 -1.31 -4.81
N ALA A 239 8.87 -1.88 -3.64
CA ALA A 239 9.50 -1.46 -2.39
C ALA A 239 10.96 -1.93 -2.29
N ALA A 240 11.85 -1.01 -1.91
CA ALA A 240 13.27 -1.27 -1.76
C ALA A 240 13.85 -0.78 -0.42
N ILE A 241 14.73 -1.62 0.13
CA ILE A 241 15.78 -1.24 1.08
C ILE A 241 16.91 -0.61 0.24
N PHE A 242 17.55 0.45 0.74
CA PHE A 242 18.73 1.02 0.10
C PHE A 242 19.96 0.81 0.99
N LEU A 243 20.95 0.09 0.48
CA LEU A 243 22.29 0.03 1.06
C LEU A 243 23.15 1.11 0.38
N PHE A 244 23.54 2.12 1.15
CA PHE A 244 24.45 3.17 0.70
C PHE A 244 25.88 2.84 1.15
N GLU A 245 26.82 2.97 0.22
CA GLU A 245 28.25 2.86 0.49
C GLU A 245 28.92 4.15 0.03
N SER A 246 29.50 4.90 0.95
CA SER A 246 30.26 6.12 0.67
C SER A 246 31.73 5.82 0.81
N ILE A 247 32.54 6.18 -0.17
CA ILE A 247 33.99 6.07 -0.15
C ILE A 247 34.53 7.51 -0.19
N ASP A 248 35.18 7.95 0.89
CA ASP A 248 35.74 9.29 0.93
C ASP A 248 37.05 9.41 0.12
N ILE A 249 37.59 10.63 0.02
CA ILE A 249 38.86 10.90 -0.69
C ILE A 249 40.09 10.20 -0.08
N ASN A 250 39.97 9.70 1.16
CA ASN A 250 41.01 8.94 1.85
C ASN A 250 40.77 7.42 1.74
N ASN A 251 39.82 6.99 0.90
CA ASN A 251 39.37 5.60 0.74
C ASN A 251 38.77 4.98 2.02
N GLN A 252 38.27 5.81 2.94
CA GLN A 252 37.50 5.34 4.10
C GLN A 252 36.07 5.06 3.67
N LYS A 253 35.57 3.88 4.03
CA LYS A 253 34.22 3.42 3.68
C LYS A 253 33.26 3.73 4.82
N HIS A 254 32.10 4.29 4.48
CA HIS A 254 30.98 4.53 5.39
C HIS A 254 29.71 3.93 4.79
N THR A 255 28.97 3.16 5.58
CA THR A 255 27.89 2.30 5.10
C THR A 255 26.61 2.54 5.89
N ILE A 256 25.55 2.93 5.18
CA ILE A 256 24.24 3.24 5.75
C ILE A 256 23.19 2.31 5.12
N LEU A 257 22.42 1.62 5.95
CA LEU A 257 21.28 0.83 5.51
C LEU A 257 19.97 1.58 5.81
N HIS A 258 19.17 1.88 4.79
CA HIS A 258 17.84 2.45 4.95
C HIS A 258 16.78 1.44 4.54
N CYS A 259 16.05 0.90 5.51
CA CYS A 259 15.10 -0.19 5.28
C CYS A 259 13.85 0.25 4.51
N GLY A 260 13.48 1.53 4.58
CA GLY A 260 12.13 1.94 4.20
C GLY A 260 11.11 1.18 5.07
N ASP A 261 9.95 0.87 4.51
CA ASP A 261 9.08 -0.16 5.08
C ASP A 261 9.48 -1.51 4.52
N PHE A 262 9.68 -2.49 5.39
CA PHE A 262 10.14 -3.81 4.95
C PHE A 262 9.57 -4.94 5.79
N ARG A 263 9.56 -6.14 5.21
CA ARG A 263 9.25 -7.37 5.92
C ARG A 263 10.39 -8.36 5.74
N VAL A 264 11.29 -8.39 6.71
CA VAL A 264 12.48 -9.26 6.70
C VAL A 264 12.10 -10.72 6.37
N ASN A 265 12.89 -11.33 5.51
CA ASN A 265 12.82 -12.74 5.12
C ASN A 265 14.24 -13.29 4.92
N GLU A 266 14.35 -14.60 4.67
CA GLU A 266 15.64 -15.26 4.46
C GLU A 266 16.39 -14.72 3.24
N ASP A 267 15.69 -14.32 2.18
CA ASP A 267 16.33 -13.77 0.98
C ASP A 267 17.09 -12.48 1.29
N ILE A 268 16.51 -11.58 2.10
CA ILE A 268 17.18 -10.36 2.57
C ILE A 268 18.38 -10.71 3.46
N LEU A 269 18.24 -11.67 4.39
CA LEU A 269 19.32 -12.06 5.31
C LEU A 269 20.51 -12.72 4.60
N HIS A 270 20.24 -13.45 3.51
CA HIS A 270 21.25 -14.11 2.69
C HIS A 270 21.70 -13.28 1.49
N HIS A 271 21.18 -12.06 1.33
CA HIS A 271 21.51 -11.20 0.19
C HIS A 271 23.03 -10.99 0.11
N PRO A 272 23.68 -11.19 -1.07
CA PRO A 272 25.14 -11.13 -1.19
C PRO A 272 25.77 -9.86 -0.61
N SER A 273 25.15 -8.71 -0.85
CA SER A 273 25.64 -7.41 -0.35
C SER A 273 25.47 -7.22 1.16
N LEU A 274 24.56 -7.97 1.80
CA LEU A 274 24.29 -7.89 3.25
C LEU A 274 25.01 -8.97 4.05
N ARG A 275 25.41 -10.07 3.41
CA ARG A 275 26.04 -11.23 4.08
C ARG A 275 27.29 -10.87 4.89
N LYS A 276 28.09 -9.89 4.43
CA LYS A 276 29.29 -9.39 5.13
C LYS A 276 29.01 -8.74 6.49
N TYR A 277 27.77 -8.34 6.74
CA TYR A 277 27.30 -7.75 8.00
C TYR A 277 26.57 -8.78 8.90
N SER A 278 26.38 -10.02 8.43
CA SER A 278 25.70 -11.07 9.19
C SER A 278 26.60 -11.66 10.28
N ILE A 279 26.01 -11.96 11.44
CA ILE A 279 26.69 -12.52 12.63
C ILE A 279 26.85 -14.05 12.53
N SER A 280 26.60 -14.67 11.36
CA SER A 280 26.68 -16.13 11.20
C SER A 280 28.03 -16.69 11.66
N GLU A 281 27.98 -17.82 12.39
CA GLU A 281 29.09 -18.37 13.16
C GLU A 281 30.37 -18.59 12.33
N GLY A 282 31.45 -17.89 12.68
CA GLY A 282 32.81 -18.17 12.19
C GLY A 282 33.57 -16.98 11.57
N SER A 283 32.93 -15.86 11.28
CA SER A 283 33.60 -14.63 10.78
C SER A 283 33.32 -13.43 11.67
N THR A 284 34.31 -12.58 11.92
CA THR A 284 34.10 -11.24 12.51
C THR A 284 33.26 -10.40 11.53
N PRO A 285 31.98 -10.08 11.85
CA PRO A 285 31.13 -9.34 10.95
C PRO A 285 31.66 -7.92 10.75
N THR A 286 31.52 -7.39 9.54
CA THR A 286 31.67 -5.95 9.32
C THR A 286 30.48 -5.24 9.96
N LEU A 287 30.69 -4.08 10.57
CA LEU A 287 29.60 -3.28 11.12
C LEU A 287 29.03 -2.35 10.05
N LEU A 288 27.70 -2.18 10.05
CA LEU A 288 27.07 -1.04 9.40
C LEU A 288 27.30 0.19 10.29
N ASP A 289 27.63 1.32 9.69
CA ASP A 289 27.85 2.55 10.44
C ASP A 289 26.51 3.14 10.95
N LYS A 290 25.45 3.02 10.16
CA LYS A 290 24.11 3.49 10.53
C LYS A 290 23.00 2.66 9.89
N VAL A 291 21.90 2.51 10.63
CA VAL A 291 20.68 1.84 10.15
C VAL A 291 19.46 2.73 10.40
N TYR A 292 18.67 2.98 9.37
CA TYR A 292 17.33 3.54 9.45
C TYR A 292 16.33 2.40 9.35
N LEU A 293 15.78 1.99 10.50
CA LEU A 293 15.01 0.76 10.65
C LEU A 293 13.50 1.04 10.70
N ASP A 294 12.72 0.22 10.00
CA ASP A 294 11.27 0.14 10.21
C ASP A 294 10.97 -0.49 11.57
N THR A 295 10.36 0.29 12.46
CA THR A 295 10.02 -0.15 13.82
C THR A 295 8.51 -0.37 14.01
N THR A 296 7.73 -0.50 12.93
CA THR A 296 6.25 -0.61 12.99
C THR A 296 5.77 -1.66 13.99
N TYR A 297 6.43 -2.81 14.04
CA TYR A 297 6.11 -3.91 14.96
C TYR A 297 7.27 -4.26 15.90
N LEU A 298 8.03 -3.27 16.38
CA LEU A 298 9.15 -3.47 17.32
C LEU A 298 8.67 -3.80 18.75
N SER A 299 7.87 -4.86 18.89
CA SER A 299 7.41 -5.41 20.17
C SER A 299 7.18 -6.91 20.06
N SER A 300 7.62 -7.67 21.05
CA SER A 300 7.43 -9.14 21.12
C SER A 300 5.96 -9.58 21.19
N LYS A 301 5.03 -8.65 21.42
CA LYS A 301 3.59 -8.90 21.37
C LYS A 301 3.07 -9.14 19.95
N HIS A 302 3.81 -8.67 18.94
CA HIS A 302 3.43 -8.87 17.54
C HIS A 302 4.01 -10.19 17.03
N ASN A 303 3.16 -11.21 16.92
CA ASN A 303 3.49 -12.47 16.27
C ASN A 303 2.52 -12.70 15.10
N LEU A 304 3.00 -12.49 13.88
CA LEU A 304 2.20 -12.54 12.67
C LEU A 304 2.59 -13.76 11.82
N PRO A 305 1.62 -14.48 11.23
CA PRO A 305 1.90 -15.63 10.37
C PRO A 305 2.67 -15.23 9.10
N LYS A 306 3.41 -16.18 8.53
CA LYS A 306 4.09 -16.02 7.22
C LYS A 306 3.07 -15.66 6.12
N GLN A 307 3.49 -14.82 5.17
CA GLN A 307 2.64 -14.47 4.02
C GLN A 307 2.18 -15.71 3.25
N THR A 308 3.11 -16.66 3.04
CA THR A 308 2.83 -17.94 2.35
C THR A 308 1.72 -18.71 3.05
N LEU A 309 1.83 -18.90 4.37
CA LEU A 309 0.82 -19.59 5.17
C LEU A 309 -0.56 -18.94 5.04
N VAL A 310 -0.64 -17.61 5.12
CA VAL A 310 -1.93 -16.90 4.96
C VAL A 310 -2.49 -17.08 3.56
N CYS A 311 -1.67 -16.91 2.52
CA CYS A 311 -2.09 -17.04 1.13
C CYS A 311 -2.55 -18.47 0.80
N GLU A 312 -1.79 -19.48 1.23
CA GLU A 312 -2.12 -20.90 1.05
C GLU A 312 -3.38 -21.26 1.81
N THR A 313 -3.51 -20.84 3.07
CA THR A 313 -4.71 -21.12 3.88
C THR A 313 -5.96 -20.55 3.22
N MET A 314 -5.89 -19.30 2.73
CA MET A 314 -7.03 -18.66 2.05
C MET A 314 -7.34 -19.31 0.69
N ALA A 315 -6.32 -19.66 -0.09
CA ALA A 315 -6.50 -20.37 -1.35
C ALA A 315 -7.13 -21.76 -1.15
N ASN A 316 -6.66 -22.53 -0.16
CA ASN A 316 -7.22 -23.82 0.23
C ASN A 316 -8.69 -23.66 0.67
N LEU A 317 -8.99 -22.65 1.49
CA LEU A 317 -10.34 -22.38 1.97
C LEU A 317 -11.33 -22.18 0.82
N PHE A 318 -10.97 -21.36 -0.19
CA PHE A 318 -11.83 -21.13 -1.33
C PHE A 318 -11.90 -22.33 -2.30
N GLU A 319 -10.85 -23.15 -2.36
CA GLU A 319 -10.87 -24.40 -3.12
C GLU A 319 -11.79 -25.45 -2.50
N ASP A 320 -11.78 -25.58 -1.17
CA ASP A 320 -12.71 -26.46 -0.46
C ASP A 320 -14.16 -26.01 -0.64
N LEU A 321 -14.39 -24.69 -0.67
CA LEU A 321 -15.68 -24.09 -0.98
C LEU A 321 -16.17 -24.42 -2.40
N SER A 322 -15.26 -24.41 -3.39
CA SER A 322 -15.61 -24.68 -4.78
C SER A 322 -15.91 -26.17 -5.05
N LYS A 323 -15.17 -27.08 -4.41
CA LYS A 323 -15.29 -28.53 -4.62
C LYS A 323 -16.45 -29.21 -3.88
N LYS A 324 -17.11 -28.50 -2.96
CA LYS A 324 -18.33 -28.91 -2.26
C LYS A 324 -18.37 -30.40 -1.86
N THR A 325 -17.29 -30.93 -1.31
CA THR A 325 -17.23 -32.33 -0.88
C THR A 325 -16.34 -32.48 0.34
N SER A 326 -16.93 -32.33 1.54
CA SER A 326 -16.69 -33.11 2.77
C SER A 326 -17.29 -32.35 3.95
N SER A 327 -18.06 -33.04 4.79
CA SER A 327 -18.51 -32.53 6.10
C SER A 327 -17.35 -32.18 7.06
N ASN A 328 -16.10 -32.40 6.64
CA ASN A 328 -14.87 -32.18 7.38
C ASN A 328 -14.03 -30.99 6.84
N SER A 329 -14.56 -30.13 5.97
CA SER A 329 -13.79 -28.96 5.50
C SER A 329 -13.65 -27.89 6.57
N LEU A 330 -12.51 -27.18 6.58
CA LEU A 330 -12.22 -26.03 7.46
C LEU A 330 -13.34 -24.98 7.43
N PHE A 331 -13.99 -24.81 6.27
CA PHE A 331 -15.12 -23.90 6.13
C PHE A 331 -16.34 -24.33 6.95
N ALA A 332 -16.70 -25.63 6.92
CA ALA A 332 -17.81 -26.15 7.73
C ALA A 332 -17.51 -26.05 9.23
N THR A 333 -16.24 -26.20 9.62
CA THR A 333 -15.78 -26.01 11.01
C THR A 333 -15.85 -24.55 11.46
N TRP A 334 -15.47 -23.59 10.60
CA TRP A 334 -15.35 -22.18 10.98
C TRP A 334 -16.64 -21.36 10.79
N PHE A 335 -17.40 -21.63 9.71
CA PHE A 335 -18.58 -20.86 9.33
C PHE A 335 -19.89 -21.62 9.56
N GLY A 336 -19.82 -22.86 10.07
CA GLY A 336 -20.98 -23.75 10.18
C GLY A 336 -21.49 -24.17 8.79
N VAL A 337 -22.40 -25.15 8.76
CA VAL A 337 -23.09 -25.55 7.51
C VAL A 337 -24.12 -24.48 7.15
N LEU A 338 -23.68 -23.26 6.82
CA LEU A 338 -24.53 -22.21 6.25
C LEU A 338 -24.70 -22.47 4.75
N THR A 339 -25.20 -23.65 4.40
CA THR A 339 -25.96 -23.78 3.16
C THR A 339 -27.34 -23.23 3.46
N GLN A 340 -27.55 -21.92 3.31
CA GLN A 340 -28.91 -21.41 3.10
C GLN A 340 -29.43 -22.04 1.80
N SER A 341 -30.17 -23.12 1.94
CA SER A 341 -31.03 -23.68 0.91
C SER A 341 -32.19 -22.71 0.78
N ARG A 342 -32.43 -22.18 -0.42
CA ARG A 342 -33.67 -21.42 -0.65
C ARG A 342 -34.84 -22.39 -0.45
N ILE A 343 -35.96 -21.93 0.11
CA ILE A 343 -37.20 -22.75 0.26
C ILE A 343 -37.62 -23.41 -1.07
N THR A 344 -37.24 -22.83 -2.21
CA THR A 344 -37.49 -23.37 -3.55
C THR A 344 -36.72 -24.65 -3.89
N ASP A 345 -35.64 -24.96 -3.16
CA ASP A 345 -34.83 -26.17 -3.38
C ASP A 345 -35.51 -27.43 -2.82
N PHE A 346 -36.51 -27.27 -1.95
CA PHE A 346 -37.31 -28.39 -1.41
C PHE A 346 -38.27 -29.00 -2.44
N TRP A 347 -38.57 -28.30 -3.54
CA TRP A 347 -39.61 -28.69 -4.51
C TRP A 347 -39.06 -29.25 -5.83
N LYS A 348 -37.73 -29.32 -6.00
CA LYS A 348 -37.11 -29.87 -7.21
C LYS A 348 -36.58 -31.28 -6.96
N SER A 349 -37.38 -32.28 -7.33
CA SER A 349 -36.96 -33.67 -7.40
C SER A 349 -35.86 -33.87 -8.46
N GLY A 350 -34.65 -34.20 -8.01
CA GLY A 350 -33.54 -34.69 -8.84
C GLY A 350 -32.18 -34.14 -8.42
N PRO A 351 -31.14 -34.98 -8.20
CA PRO A 351 -29.81 -34.50 -7.85
C PRO A 351 -29.09 -33.98 -9.10
N LYS A 352 -29.39 -32.74 -9.52
CA LYS A 352 -28.47 -31.99 -10.38
C LYS A 352 -27.53 -31.22 -9.46
N ILE A 353 -26.32 -31.74 -9.25
CA ILE A 353 -25.22 -31.02 -8.60
C ILE A 353 -24.86 -29.83 -9.51
N LYS A 354 -25.56 -28.70 -9.35
CA LYS A 354 -25.11 -27.45 -9.96
C LYS A 354 -23.90 -26.99 -9.16
N LYS A 355 -22.73 -26.88 -9.82
CA LYS A 355 -21.59 -26.12 -9.27
C LYS A 355 -22.12 -24.74 -8.88
N LYS A 356 -21.93 -24.36 -7.61
CA LYS A 356 -22.37 -23.04 -7.13
C LYS A 356 -21.31 -22.04 -7.58
N LYS A 357 -21.69 -21.08 -8.42
CA LYS A 357 -20.87 -19.90 -8.68
C LYS A 357 -20.79 -19.07 -7.41
N PHE A 358 -19.60 -18.61 -7.05
CA PHE A 358 -19.41 -17.71 -5.92
C PHE A 358 -18.40 -16.61 -6.26
N LEU A 359 -18.57 -15.48 -5.59
CA LEU A 359 -17.78 -14.27 -5.79
C LEU A 359 -16.80 -14.13 -4.62
N ILE A 360 -15.53 -13.87 -4.92
CA ILE A 360 -14.51 -13.57 -3.91
C ILE A 360 -14.21 -12.08 -3.97
N VAL A 361 -14.51 -11.34 -2.91
CA VAL A 361 -14.26 -9.90 -2.85
C VAL A 361 -13.05 -9.62 -1.97
N ILE A 362 -12.02 -8.97 -2.52
CA ILE A 362 -10.80 -8.59 -1.80
C ILE A 362 -10.69 -7.06 -1.79
N GLY A 363 -10.76 -6.49 -0.58
CA GLY A 363 -10.52 -5.08 -0.36
C GLY A 363 -9.04 -4.72 -0.45
N THR A 364 -8.70 -3.82 -1.36
CA THR A 364 -7.35 -3.27 -1.55
C THR A 364 -7.38 -1.73 -1.57
N TYR A 365 -6.22 -1.11 -1.33
CA TYR A 365 -6.00 0.32 -1.50
C TYR A 365 -5.57 0.61 -2.95
N ILE A 366 -4.56 1.47 -3.13
CA ILE A 366 -3.96 1.74 -4.45
C ILE A 366 -3.06 0.57 -4.87
N ILE A 367 -2.23 0.09 -3.94
CA ILE A 367 -1.36 -1.07 -4.08
C ILE A 367 -1.52 -1.96 -2.84
N GLY A 368 -1.16 -3.24 -2.94
CA GLY A 368 -1.13 -4.18 -1.83
C GLY A 368 -2.19 -5.28 -1.90
N LYS A 369 -1.83 -6.43 -1.29
CA LYS A 369 -2.61 -7.68 -1.22
C LYS A 369 -2.79 -8.43 -2.53
N GLU A 370 -2.09 -8.04 -3.60
CA GLU A 370 -2.10 -8.73 -4.88
C GLU A 370 -1.60 -10.16 -4.74
N LYS A 371 -0.59 -10.41 -3.89
CA LYS A 371 -0.12 -11.77 -3.57
C LYS A 371 -1.25 -12.70 -3.10
N LEU A 372 -2.21 -12.19 -2.31
CA LEU A 372 -3.36 -12.98 -1.85
C LEU A 372 -4.31 -13.29 -3.01
N ALA A 373 -4.63 -12.29 -3.82
CA ALA A 373 -5.49 -12.45 -4.98
C ALA A 373 -4.88 -13.44 -6.00
N LEU A 374 -3.59 -13.32 -6.26
CA LEU A 374 -2.84 -14.21 -7.15
C LEU A 374 -2.78 -15.64 -6.60
N ALA A 375 -2.58 -15.83 -5.29
CA ALA A 375 -2.58 -17.17 -4.70
C ALA A 375 -3.93 -17.88 -4.87
N ILE A 376 -5.04 -17.16 -4.66
CA ILE A 376 -6.40 -17.68 -4.86
C ILE A 376 -6.66 -17.94 -6.35
N SER A 377 -6.31 -16.99 -7.22
CA SER A 377 -6.45 -17.11 -8.68
C SER A 377 -5.70 -18.34 -9.23
N LYS A 378 -4.43 -18.52 -8.84
CA LYS A 378 -3.61 -19.69 -9.21
C LYS A 378 -4.25 -21.00 -8.77
N ARG A 379 -4.85 -21.04 -7.58
CA ARG A 379 -5.43 -22.27 -7.05
C ARG A 379 -6.74 -22.64 -7.72
N LEU A 380 -7.60 -21.65 -7.94
CA LEU A 380 -8.94 -21.85 -8.48
C LEU A 380 -8.99 -21.76 -10.01
N ASN A 381 -7.88 -21.36 -10.64
CA ASN A 381 -7.81 -21.03 -12.06
C ASN A 381 -8.91 -20.04 -12.48
N CYS A 382 -8.98 -18.92 -11.77
CA CYS A 382 -10.00 -17.89 -11.97
C CYS A 382 -9.41 -16.51 -12.25
N LEU A 383 -10.19 -15.70 -12.97
CA LEU A 383 -9.81 -14.33 -13.34
C LEU A 383 -9.99 -13.36 -12.17
N ILE A 384 -9.25 -12.25 -12.26
CA ILE A 384 -9.25 -11.14 -11.33
C ILE A 384 -9.89 -9.94 -12.03
N TYR A 385 -11.11 -9.62 -11.63
CA TYR A 385 -11.80 -8.40 -11.99
C TYR A 385 -11.37 -7.24 -11.10
N VAL A 386 -11.14 -6.07 -11.70
CA VAL A 386 -10.70 -4.89 -10.98
C VAL A 386 -11.76 -3.81 -11.05
N SER A 387 -12.45 -3.59 -9.93
CA SER A 387 -13.48 -2.57 -9.87
C SER A 387 -12.89 -1.16 -10.02
N SER A 388 -13.56 -0.35 -10.85
CA SER A 388 -13.26 1.07 -11.04
C SER A 388 -14.12 1.99 -10.14
N ILE A 389 -15.00 1.43 -9.31
CA ILE A 389 -15.93 2.18 -8.45
C ILE A 389 -15.17 3.09 -7.50
N GLY A 390 -15.46 4.39 -7.53
CA GLY A 390 -14.88 5.38 -6.61
C GLY A 390 -13.36 5.56 -6.72
N ALA A 391 -12.72 4.93 -7.69
CA ALA A 391 -11.29 5.02 -7.95
C ALA A 391 -11.03 5.84 -9.23
N ARG A 392 -9.80 6.36 -9.35
CA ARG A 392 -9.29 6.75 -10.67
C ARG A 392 -9.31 5.48 -11.53
N LYS A 393 -9.81 5.56 -12.78
CA LYS A 393 -9.89 4.43 -13.72
C LYS A 393 -8.49 4.02 -14.23
N ASP A 394 -7.53 3.87 -13.33
CA ASP A 394 -6.10 3.67 -13.59
C ASP A 394 -5.55 2.45 -12.84
N LYS A 395 -6.41 1.65 -12.20
CA LYS A 395 -5.99 0.47 -11.42
C LYS A 395 -5.45 -0.65 -12.32
N TYR A 396 -5.97 -0.81 -13.54
CA TYR A 396 -5.35 -1.67 -14.56
C TYR A 396 -3.97 -1.16 -14.95
N ASP A 397 -3.83 0.14 -15.19
CA ASP A 397 -2.54 0.75 -15.53
C ASP A 397 -1.53 0.60 -14.39
N ILE A 398 -1.97 0.65 -13.14
CA ILE A 398 -1.15 0.35 -11.96
C ILE A 398 -0.63 -1.08 -12.00
N PHE A 399 -1.50 -2.07 -12.26
CA PHE A 399 -1.07 -3.46 -12.32
C PHE A 399 -0.15 -3.74 -13.51
N LYS A 400 -0.41 -3.16 -14.68
CA LYS A 400 0.51 -3.19 -15.82
C LYS A 400 1.86 -2.55 -15.48
N ALA A 401 1.88 -1.52 -14.65
CA ALA A 401 3.13 -0.91 -14.18
C ALA A 401 3.95 -1.84 -13.29
N TYR A 402 3.41 -2.97 -12.80
CA TYR A 402 4.19 -3.96 -12.07
C TYR A 402 5.01 -4.86 -13.01
N GLN A 403 4.59 -5.02 -14.27
CA GLN A 403 5.20 -5.93 -15.26
C GLN A 403 5.23 -7.40 -14.77
N ASP A 404 4.13 -7.85 -14.15
CA ASP A 404 3.95 -9.25 -13.72
C ASP A 404 3.11 -10.00 -14.76
N GLU A 405 3.76 -10.87 -15.53
CA GLU A 405 3.15 -11.60 -16.65
C GLU A 405 1.92 -12.41 -16.23
N TYR A 406 1.97 -13.05 -15.06
CA TYR A 406 0.87 -13.87 -14.60
C TYR A 406 -0.31 -13.00 -14.18
N LEU A 407 -0.07 -11.94 -13.41
CA LEU A 407 -1.10 -10.98 -13.03
C LEU A 407 -1.78 -10.41 -14.27
N GLU A 408 -1.01 -9.99 -15.28
CA GLU A 408 -1.56 -9.47 -16.53
C GLU A 408 -2.41 -10.51 -17.27
N SER A 409 -2.02 -11.79 -17.26
CA SER A 409 -2.77 -12.88 -17.91
C SER A 409 -4.12 -13.19 -17.27
N VAL A 410 -4.29 -12.89 -15.97
CA VAL A 410 -5.53 -13.20 -15.23
C VAL A 410 -6.41 -11.99 -14.96
N LEU A 411 -5.98 -10.78 -15.34
CA LEU A 411 -6.79 -9.58 -15.22
C LEU A 411 -7.89 -9.57 -16.29
N THR A 412 -9.11 -9.22 -15.89
CA THR A 412 -10.26 -9.12 -16.80
C THR A 412 -11.11 -7.91 -16.46
N ASP A 413 -11.64 -7.20 -17.46
CA ASP A 413 -12.62 -6.13 -17.32
C ASP A 413 -14.07 -6.62 -17.35
N ASP A 414 -14.28 -7.94 -17.48
CA ASP A 414 -15.58 -8.59 -17.33
C ASP A 414 -15.85 -8.93 -15.86
N GLU A 415 -16.88 -8.31 -15.27
CA GLU A 415 -17.30 -8.58 -13.89
C GLU A 415 -17.77 -10.04 -13.67
N TYR A 416 -18.15 -10.72 -14.76
CA TYR A 416 -18.53 -12.14 -14.78
C TYR A 416 -17.37 -13.07 -15.16
N GLY A 417 -16.19 -12.52 -15.45
CA GLY A 417 -14.96 -13.27 -15.70
C GLY A 417 -15.01 -14.21 -16.89
N GLY A 418 -15.48 -13.75 -18.06
CA GLY A 418 -15.46 -14.51 -19.31
C GLY A 418 -16.67 -15.42 -19.54
N GLY A 419 -17.74 -15.26 -18.76
CA GLY A 419 -19.00 -16.00 -18.94
C GLY A 419 -19.14 -17.28 -18.09
N ASP A 420 -19.58 -18.39 -18.70
CA ASP A 420 -19.87 -19.65 -17.98
C ASP A 420 -18.63 -20.55 -17.77
N GLU A 421 -17.45 -20.15 -18.27
CA GLU A 421 -16.23 -20.95 -18.21
C GLU A 421 -15.58 -20.98 -16.81
N HIS A 422 -15.79 -19.93 -16.00
CA HIS A 422 -15.21 -19.84 -14.66
C HIS A 422 -16.28 -20.05 -13.57
N ASP A 423 -15.97 -20.97 -12.65
CA ASP A 423 -16.83 -21.27 -11.49
C ASP A 423 -16.77 -20.18 -10.40
N CYS A 424 -15.77 -19.29 -10.45
CA CYS A 424 -15.61 -18.15 -9.55
C CYS A 424 -14.82 -17.02 -10.22
N VAL A 425 -14.95 -15.80 -9.68
CA VAL A 425 -14.20 -14.60 -10.09
C VAL A 425 -13.76 -13.87 -8.83
N ILE A 426 -12.57 -13.27 -8.86
CA ILE A 426 -12.05 -12.44 -7.77
C ILE A 426 -12.30 -10.97 -8.12
N HIS A 427 -12.95 -10.21 -7.24
CA HIS A 427 -13.16 -8.78 -7.39
C HIS A 427 -12.23 -8.00 -6.46
N LEU A 428 -11.32 -7.23 -7.04
CA LEU A 428 -10.47 -6.28 -6.30
C LEU A 428 -11.17 -4.94 -6.15
N VAL A 429 -11.74 -4.69 -4.98
CA VAL A 429 -12.53 -3.49 -4.68
C VAL A 429 -11.80 -2.54 -3.74
N PRO A 430 -12.10 -1.23 -3.75
CA PRO A 430 -11.62 -0.30 -2.73
C PRO A 430 -12.02 -0.73 -1.31
N MET A 431 -11.10 -0.59 -0.35
CA MET A 431 -11.38 -0.85 1.07
C MET A 431 -12.59 -0.07 1.63
N THR A 432 -12.91 1.09 1.07
CA THR A 432 -14.09 1.89 1.47
C THR A 432 -15.41 1.16 1.19
N LEU A 433 -15.48 0.30 0.17
CA LEU A 433 -16.66 -0.52 -0.11
C LEU A 433 -16.82 -1.67 0.90
N MET A 434 -15.71 -2.21 1.41
CA MET A 434 -15.73 -3.28 2.42
C MET A 434 -16.28 -2.80 3.77
N CYS A 435 -15.99 -1.56 4.15
CA CYS A 435 -16.50 -0.97 5.39
C CYS A 435 -18.04 -0.76 5.33
N TRP A 436 -18.57 -0.50 4.13
CA TRP A 436 -20.00 -0.38 3.90
C TRP A 436 -20.73 -1.73 3.93
N SER A 437 -20.14 -2.79 3.38
CA SER A 437 -20.76 -4.13 3.41
C SER A 437 -20.84 -4.72 4.81
N MET A 438 -19.83 -4.46 5.66
CA MET A 438 -19.83 -4.92 7.06
C MET A 438 -20.82 -4.17 7.95
N SER A 439 -21.17 -2.92 7.60
CA SER A 439 -22.11 -2.10 8.38
C SER A 439 -23.58 -2.28 7.98
N HIS A 440 -23.87 -2.77 6.76
CA HIS A 440 -25.24 -2.82 6.22
C HIS A 440 -25.73 -4.20 5.79
N GLY A 441 -24.99 -5.29 6.04
CA GLY A 441 -25.47 -6.66 5.79
C GLY A 441 -26.16 -6.79 4.43
N LEU A 442 -25.44 -6.48 3.35
CA LEU A 442 -26.04 -6.51 2.00
C LEU A 442 -26.42 -7.94 1.63
N GLU A 443 -27.73 -8.21 1.63
CA GLU A 443 -28.34 -9.29 0.85
C GLU A 443 -28.12 -8.97 -0.64
N PHE A 444 -27.38 -9.85 -1.32
CA PHE A 444 -27.23 -9.86 -2.79
C PHE A 444 -28.29 -10.74 -3.45
#